data_AF-A0A7X6DAA2-F1
#
_entry.id   AF-A0A7X6DAA2-F1
#
_cell.length_a   1.000
_cell.length_b   1.000
_cell.length_c   1.000
_cell.angle_alpha   90.00
_cell.angle_beta   90.00
_cell.angle_gamma   90.00
#
_symmetry.space_group_name_H-M   'P 1'
#
loop_
_entity.id
_entity.type
_entity.pdbx_description
1 polymer ?
#
loop_
_entity_poly.entity_id
_entity_poly.type
_entity_poly.pdbx_seq_one_letter_code
_entity_poly.pdbx_strand_id
1 'polypeptide(L)'
;MLEKPRAEINKIDAEIVALLEKRYLSVDEVVRIKKENNLPTLDSKREEEVIARLQEMIAEKEYEEAILKTFQSMMDISKEYQKSKR
;
A
#
# COMPACT_ATOMS: atom_id res chain seq x y z
N MET A 1 -3.19 -31.57 -5.32
CA MET A 1 -3.66 -30.79 -6.49
C MET A 1 -3.62 -29.27 -6.27
N LEU A 2 -3.33 -28.78 -5.05
CA LEU A 2 -3.20 -27.34 -4.77
C LEU A 2 -1.76 -26.80 -4.85
N GLU A 3 -0.77 -27.68 -4.93
CA GLU A 3 0.65 -27.30 -4.86
C GLU A 3 1.09 -26.35 -5.97
N LYS A 4 0.57 -26.51 -7.20
CA LYS A 4 0.91 -25.63 -8.32
C LYS A 4 0.36 -24.20 -8.12
N PRO A 5 -0.95 -23.99 -7.87
CA PRO A 5 -1.47 -22.66 -7.54
C PRO A 5 -0.78 -22.03 -6.32
N ARG A 6 -0.49 -22.81 -5.28
CA ARG A 6 0.21 -22.31 -4.07
C ARG A 6 1.64 -21.87 -4.35
N ALA A 7 2.36 -22.61 -5.22
CA ALA A 7 3.71 -22.21 -5.61
C ALA A 7 3.71 -20.88 -6.37
N GLU A 8 2.71 -20.64 -7.23
CA GLU A 8 2.59 -19.35 -7.91
C GLU A 8 2.23 -18.22 -6.92
N ILE A 9 1.33 -18.47 -5.97
CA ILE A 9 1.04 -17.51 -4.88
C ILE A 9 2.31 -17.17 -4.11
N ASN A 10 3.09 -18.16 -3.68
CA ASN A 10 4.32 -17.92 -2.94
C ASN A 10 5.34 -17.07 -3.72
N LYS A 11 5.41 -17.27 -5.05
CA LYS A 11 6.28 -16.47 -5.92
C LYS A 11 5.78 -15.02 -5.99
N ILE A 12 4.47 -14.82 -6.19
CA ILE A 12 3.85 -13.49 -6.19
C ILE A 12 4.05 -12.80 -4.83
N ASP A 13 3.89 -13.52 -3.73
CA ASP A 13 4.09 -13.00 -2.37
C ASP A 13 5.53 -12.48 -2.18
N ALA A 14 6.54 -13.19 -2.70
CA ALA A 14 7.91 -12.72 -2.66
C ALA A 14 8.10 -11.40 -3.44
N GLU A 15 7.43 -11.24 -4.59
CA GLU A 15 7.43 -10.00 -5.36
C GLU A 15 6.70 -8.88 -4.61
N ILE A 16 5.57 -9.18 -3.95
CA ILE A 16 4.82 -8.24 -3.12
C ILE A 16 5.69 -7.74 -1.96
N VAL A 17 6.39 -8.63 -1.25
CA VAL A 17 7.30 -8.24 -0.16
C VAL A 17 8.35 -7.26 -0.65
N ALA A 18 9.03 -7.58 -1.76
CA ALA A 18 10.05 -6.69 -2.33
C ALA A 18 9.48 -5.33 -2.76
N LEU A 19 8.25 -5.28 -3.28
CA LEU A 19 7.56 -4.04 -3.63
C LEU A 19 7.14 -3.24 -2.39
N LEU A 20 6.69 -3.91 -1.34
CA LEU A 20 6.32 -3.28 -0.08
C LEU A 20 7.53 -2.65 0.61
N GLU A 21 8.68 -3.32 0.64
CA GLU A 21 9.92 -2.74 1.18
C GLU A 21 10.31 -1.46 0.42
N LYS A 22 10.28 -1.50 -0.92
CA LYS A 22 10.51 -0.30 -1.76
C LYS A 22 9.50 0.81 -1.48
N ARG A 23 8.22 0.45 -1.27
CA ARG A 23 7.19 1.41 -0.88
C ARG A 23 7.52 2.04 0.47
N TYR A 24 7.99 1.28 1.45
CA TYR A 24 8.33 1.80 2.78
C TYR A 24 9.56 2.72 2.76
N LEU A 25 10.56 2.47 1.91
CA LEU A 25 11.64 3.45 1.67
C LEU A 25 11.09 4.80 1.19
N SER A 26 10.05 4.78 0.35
CA SER A 26 9.38 6.01 -0.10
C SER A 26 8.51 6.64 1.00
N VAL A 27 7.93 5.82 1.89
CA VAL A 27 7.20 6.31 3.07
C VAL A 27 8.16 6.99 4.04
N ASP A 28 9.35 6.43 4.30
CA ASP A 28 10.36 7.04 5.17
C ASP A 28 10.80 8.42 4.64
N GLU A 29 10.96 8.55 3.32
CA GLU A 29 11.21 9.84 2.67
C GLU A 29 10.08 10.84 2.93
N VAL A 30 8.83 10.41 2.75
CA VAL A 30 7.64 11.24 3.03
C VAL A 30 7.59 11.65 4.50
N VAL A 31 7.91 10.75 5.44
CA VAL A 31 7.99 11.08 6.88
C VAL A 31 9.04 12.14 7.14
N ARG A 32 10.24 11.99 6.56
CA ARG A 32 11.33 12.95 6.74
C ARG A 32 10.92 14.34 6.25
N ILE A 33 10.40 14.43 5.02
CA ILE A 33 9.94 15.71 4.44
C ILE A 33 8.82 16.32 5.28
N LYS A 34 7.83 15.52 5.71
CA LYS A 34 6.73 16.02 6.54
C LYS A 34 7.22 16.54 7.89
N LYS A 35 8.23 15.91 8.49
CA LYS A 35 8.85 16.34 9.74
C LYS A 35 9.62 17.65 9.58
N GLU A 36 10.44 17.75 8.54
CA GLU A 36 11.20 18.97 8.22
C GLU A 36 10.30 20.18 7.96
N ASN A 37 9.11 19.95 7.39
CA ASN A 37 8.16 21.00 7.01
C ASN A 37 6.95 21.15 7.97
N ASN A 38 6.93 20.44 9.11
CA ASN A 38 5.80 20.42 10.06
C ASN A 38 4.42 20.11 9.44
N LEU A 39 4.38 19.28 8.39
CA LEU A 39 3.15 18.88 7.71
C LEU A 39 2.41 17.78 8.49
N PRO A 40 1.08 17.62 8.36
CA PRO A 40 0.33 16.54 9.01
C PRO A 40 0.54 15.16 8.37
N THR A 41 0.39 14.10 9.17
CA THR A 41 0.52 12.71 8.68
C THR A 41 -0.75 12.28 7.96
N LEU A 42 -1.92 12.69 8.45
CA LEU A 42 -3.19 12.41 7.82
C LEU A 42 -3.38 13.31 6.60
N ASP A 43 -3.65 12.69 5.45
CA ASP A 43 -3.99 13.35 4.20
C ASP A 43 -5.09 12.54 3.50
N SER A 44 -6.33 12.75 3.91
CA SER A 44 -7.49 12.00 3.40
C SER A 44 -7.69 12.20 1.90
N LYS A 45 -7.37 13.40 1.39
CA LYS A 45 -7.44 13.68 -0.06
C LYS A 45 -6.46 12.81 -0.82
N ARG A 46 -5.25 12.63 -0.30
CA ARG A 46 -4.26 11.73 -0.91
C ARG A 46 -4.74 10.27 -0.93
N GLU A 47 -5.44 9.81 0.10
CA GLU A 47 -6.00 8.45 0.14
C GLU A 47 -7.10 8.27 -0.93
N GLU A 48 -8.02 9.23 -1.05
CA GLU A 48 -9.05 9.22 -2.09
C GLU A 48 -8.45 9.14 -3.50
N GLU A 49 -7.41 9.93 -3.78
CA GLU A 49 -6.69 9.89 -5.06
C GLU A 49 -6.01 8.54 -5.32
N VAL A 50 -5.48 7.88 -4.29
CA VAL A 50 -4.87 6.55 -4.44
C VAL A 50 -5.94 5.53 -4.78
N ILE A 51 -7.08 5.54 -4.08
CA ILE A 51 -8.19 4.61 -4.34
C ILE A 51 -8.74 4.81 -5.75
N ALA A 52 -9.01 6.04 -6.17
CA ALA A 52 -9.52 6.32 -7.51
C ALA A 52 -8.57 5.78 -8.61
N ARG A 53 -7.26 5.99 -8.45
CA ARG A 53 -6.26 5.46 -9.39
C ARG A 53 -6.21 3.93 -9.39
N LEU A 54 -6.36 3.28 -8.23
CA LEU A 54 -6.40 1.82 -8.15
C LEU A 54 -7.63 1.26 -8.86
N GLN A 55 -8.79 1.90 -8.74
CA GLN A 55 -10.01 1.48 -9.43
C GLN A 55 -9.86 1.50 -10.96
N GLU A 56 -9.11 2.46 -11.50
CA GLU A 56 -8.79 2.54 -12.93
C GLU A 56 -7.82 1.45 -13.40
N MET A 57 -6.98 0.94 -12.50
CA MET A 57 -5.99 -0.11 -12.81
C MET A 57 -6.56 -1.53 -12.73
N ILE A 58 -7.68 -1.72 -12.04
CA ILE A 58 -8.28 -3.05 -11.84
C ILE A 58 -9.09 -3.43 -13.08
N ALA A 59 -8.59 -4.43 -13.80
CA ALA A 59 -9.27 -5.01 -14.96
C ALA A 59 -10.42 -5.94 -14.56
N GLU A 60 -10.18 -6.85 -13.62
CA GLU A 60 -11.16 -7.85 -13.21
C GLU A 60 -12.04 -7.33 -12.07
N LYS A 61 -13.30 -7.03 -12.41
CA LYS A 61 -14.26 -6.42 -11.47
C LYS A 61 -14.64 -7.32 -10.31
N GLU A 62 -14.56 -8.64 -10.49
CA GLU A 62 -14.78 -9.58 -9.39
C GLU A 62 -13.74 -9.45 -8.27
N TYR A 63 -12.54 -8.94 -8.56
CA TYR A 63 -11.48 -8.74 -7.57
C TYR A 63 -11.43 -7.32 -7.00
N GLU A 64 -12.22 -6.38 -7.54
CA GLU A 64 -12.10 -4.96 -7.19
C GLU A 64 -12.22 -4.71 -5.69
N GLU A 65 -13.29 -5.22 -5.06
CA GLU A 65 -13.51 -5.02 -3.63
C GLU A 65 -12.35 -5.57 -2.77
N ALA A 66 -11.85 -6.76 -3.11
CA ALA A 66 -10.77 -7.41 -2.39
C ALA A 66 -9.45 -6.65 -2.53
N ILE A 67 -9.15 -6.17 -3.74
CA ILE A 67 -7.95 -5.37 -4.01
C ILE A 67 -8.04 -4.04 -3.26
N LEU A 68 -9.15 -3.30 -3.37
CA LEU A 68 -9.31 -2.00 -2.70
C LEU A 68 -9.18 -2.11 -1.18
N LYS A 69 -9.78 -3.14 -0.55
CA LYS A 69 -9.65 -3.39 0.90
C LYS A 69 -8.21 -3.67 1.32
N THR A 70 -7.46 -4.40 0.50
CA THR A 70 -6.04 -4.67 0.74
C THR A 70 -5.22 -3.38 0.73
N PHE A 71 -5.43 -2.51 -0.28
CA PHE A 71 -4.73 -1.24 -0.37
C PHE A 71 -5.12 -0.26 0.74
N GLN A 72 -6.40 -0.21 1.12
CA GLN A 72 -6.85 0.60 2.26
C GLN A 72 -6.14 0.17 3.55
N SER A 73 -6.11 -1.15 3.84
CA SER A 73 -5.42 -1.69 5.01
C SER A 73 -3.93 -1.35 5.00
N MET A 74 -3.28 -1.43 3.85
CA MET A 74 -1.87 -1.03 3.70
C MET A 74 -1.67 0.47 3.98
N MET A 75 -2.57 1.34 3.54
CA MET A 75 -2.51 2.77 3.84
C MET A 75 -2.70 3.06 5.33
N ASP A 76 -3.61 2.34 5.99
CA ASP A 76 -3.86 2.47 7.43
C ASP A 76 -2.63 2.06 8.26
N ILE A 77 -2.04 0.90 7.97
CA ILE A 77 -0.79 0.45 8.61
C ILE A 77 0.35 1.44 8.33
N SER A 78 0.44 1.95 7.10
CA SER A 78 1.45 2.94 6.75
C SER A 78 1.30 4.23 7.55
N LYS A 79 0.06 4.70 7.82
CA LYS A 79 -0.19 5.85 8.71
C LYS A 79 0.28 5.59 10.14
N GLU A 80 0.02 4.41 10.67
CA GLU A 80 0.46 4.01 12.01
C GLU A 80 1.99 3.97 12.12
N TYR A 81 2.65 3.40 11.11
CA TYR A 81 4.11 3.43 11.00
C TYR A 81 4.66 4.86 10.94
N GLN A 82 4.05 5.76 10.15
CA GLN A 82 4.46 7.16 10.11
C GLN A 82 4.30 7.86 11.47
N LYS A 83 3.21 7.57 12.20
CA LYS A 83 2.96 8.11 13.54
C LYS A 83 4.02 7.66 14.55
N SER A 84 4.47 6.41 14.48
CA SER A 84 5.50 5.89 15.40
C SER A 84 6.92 6.43 15.11
N LYS A 85 7.13 7.04 13.94
CA LYS A 85 8.41 7.59 13.48
C LYS A 85 8.52 9.11 13.58
N ARG A 86 7.47 9.81 14.00
CA ARG A 86 7.48 11.27 14.17
C ARG A 86 8.40 11.72 15.30
#